data_AF-A0ABD5XZ42-F1
#
_entry.id   AF-A0ABD5XZ42-F1
#
_cell.length_a   1.000
_cell.length_b   1.000
_cell.length_c   1.000
_cell.angle_alpha   90.00
_cell.angle_beta   90.00
_cell.angle_gamma   90.00
#
_symmetry.space_group_name_H-M   'P 1'
#
loop_
_entity.id
_entity.type
_entity.pdbx_description
1 polymer ?
#
loop_
_entity_poly.entity_id
_entity_poly.type
_entity_poly.pdbx_seq_one_letter_code
_entity_poly.pdbx_strand_id
1 'polypeptide(L)'
;MTDRDSDGDGPAAFPEGSDPRVSDGGVSPGIDEDELYEIVHDAVEDAILGAVGTLLLVGIGVLLFASGAAAVGQAEGTAAVAVGLGVALLGGGLVVTTLTDVLPVDRWF
;
A
#
# COMPACT_ATOMS: atom_id res chain seq x y z
N MET A 1 -67.71 25.25 36.25
CA MET A 1 -67.94 24.12 35.35
C MET A 1 -66.61 23.78 34.73
N THR A 2 -66.17 22.56 34.98
CA THR A 2 -64.90 21.91 34.63
C THR A 2 -64.85 21.47 33.16
N ASP A 3 -63.64 20.99 32.81
CA ASP A 3 -63.29 20.01 31.76
C ASP A 3 -62.80 20.59 30.43
N ARG A 4 -61.73 20.13 29.79
CA ARG A 4 -60.59 19.22 30.13
C ARG A 4 -59.64 19.25 28.92
N ASP A 5 -58.34 19.18 29.19
CA ASP A 5 -57.21 18.55 28.48
C ASP A 5 -57.32 18.22 26.98
N SER A 6 -56.30 18.64 26.21
CA SER A 6 -55.61 17.77 25.24
C SER A 6 -54.22 18.31 24.90
N ASP A 7 -53.22 17.47 25.22
CA ASP A 7 -51.81 17.54 24.89
C ASP A 7 -51.53 17.58 23.38
N GLY A 8 -50.32 18.03 23.02
CA GLY A 8 -49.54 17.35 21.99
C GLY A 8 -49.00 18.18 20.82
N ASP A 9 -47.70 18.46 20.90
CA ASP A 9 -46.71 18.42 19.81
C ASP A 9 -46.54 19.65 18.89
N GLY A 10 -45.57 20.49 19.27
CA GLY A 10 -44.92 21.47 18.40
C GLY A 10 -43.43 21.54 18.80
N PRO A 11 -42.49 21.44 17.86
CA PRO A 11 -41.14 20.96 18.11
C PRO A 11 -40.41 21.81 19.15
N ALA A 12 -39.69 21.12 20.04
CA ALA A 12 -38.79 21.73 21.01
C ALA A 12 -37.92 22.78 20.31
N ALA A 13 -38.10 24.05 20.69
CA ALA A 13 -37.19 25.11 20.32
C ALA A 13 -35.83 24.75 20.93
N PHE A 14 -34.97 24.17 20.10
CA PHE A 14 -33.56 24.04 20.43
C PHE A 14 -33.05 25.46 20.68
N PRO A 15 -32.44 25.76 21.82
CA PRO A 15 -31.77 27.04 21.97
C PRO A 15 -30.74 27.12 20.85
N GLU A 16 -30.88 28.10 19.96
CA GLU A 16 -29.84 28.51 19.02
C GLU A 16 -28.65 28.97 19.85
N GLY A 17 -27.83 28.02 20.26
CA GLY A 17 -26.45 28.24 20.61
C GLY A 17 -25.77 28.75 19.35
N SER A 18 -25.87 30.06 19.14
CA SER A 18 -24.93 30.82 18.33
C SER A 18 -23.60 30.84 19.08
N ASP A 19 -22.99 29.67 19.22
CA ASP A 19 -21.56 29.59 19.44
C ASP A 19 -20.96 30.12 18.14
N PRO A 20 -20.23 31.25 18.14
CA PRO A 20 -19.58 31.70 16.93
C PRO A 20 -18.63 30.59 16.55
N ARG A 21 -18.97 29.80 15.51
CA ARG A 21 -18.02 28.90 14.89
C ARG A 21 -16.86 29.80 14.51
N VAL A 22 -15.79 29.73 15.28
CA VAL A 22 -14.53 30.36 14.94
C VAL A 22 -14.14 29.68 13.64
N SER A 23 -14.45 30.34 12.52
CA SER A 23 -13.80 30.05 11.26
C SER A 23 -12.33 30.20 11.58
N ASP A 24 -11.58 29.11 11.45
CA ASP A 24 -10.17 28.95 11.83
C ASP A 24 -9.22 29.90 11.09
N GLY A 25 -9.76 30.88 10.35
CA GLY A 25 -8.98 31.73 9.47
C GLY A 25 -8.23 30.93 8.41
N GLY A 26 -8.65 29.68 8.18
CA GLY A 26 -8.13 28.85 7.12
C GLY A 26 -8.53 29.51 5.81
N VAL A 27 -7.57 30.20 5.19
CA VAL A 27 -7.52 30.32 3.74
C VAL A 27 -7.78 28.90 3.25
N SER A 28 -8.95 28.63 2.66
CA SER A 28 -9.16 27.40 1.91
C SER A 28 -7.96 27.35 0.98
N PRO A 29 -6.97 26.46 1.19
CA PRO A 29 -5.80 26.47 0.36
C PRO A 29 -6.39 26.14 -1.01
N GLY A 30 -6.46 27.14 -1.88
CA GLY A 30 -6.83 26.95 -3.26
C GLY A 30 -5.66 26.23 -3.90
N ILE A 31 -5.46 24.97 -3.51
CA ILE A 31 -4.65 24.05 -4.26
C ILE A 31 -5.44 23.88 -5.54
N ASP A 32 -4.84 24.34 -6.62
CA ASP A 32 -5.38 24.17 -7.94
C ASP A 32 -5.62 22.67 -8.16
N GLU A 33 -6.82 22.30 -8.60
CA GLU A 33 -7.21 20.91 -8.78
C GLU A 33 -6.30 20.21 -9.80
N ASP A 34 -5.77 20.97 -10.77
CA ASP A 34 -4.80 20.50 -11.74
C ASP A 34 -3.44 20.24 -11.05
N GLU A 35 -3.01 21.11 -10.15
CA GLU A 35 -1.77 20.94 -9.36
C GLU A 35 -1.87 19.70 -8.44
N LEU A 36 -3.04 19.45 -7.83
CA LEU A 36 -3.26 18.26 -7.02
C LEU A 36 -3.24 16.98 -7.86
N TYR A 37 -3.83 17.01 -9.07
CA TYR A 37 -3.82 15.86 -9.97
C TYR A 37 -2.41 15.50 -10.39
N GLU A 38 -1.59 16.48 -10.77
CA GLU A 38 -0.19 16.25 -11.17
C GLU A 38 0.62 15.61 -10.04
N ILE A 39 0.52 16.14 -8.81
CA ILE A 39 1.23 15.59 -7.65
C ILE A 39 0.83 14.14 -7.38
N VAL A 40 -0.46 13.84 -7.38
CA VAL A 40 -0.95 12.48 -7.12
C VAL A 40 -0.58 11.56 -8.28
N HIS A 41 -0.67 12.03 -9.51
CA HIS A 41 -0.30 11.27 -10.70
C HIS A 41 1.16 10.86 -10.67
N ASP A 42 2.07 11.81 -10.42
CA ASP A 42 3.50 11.57 -10.31
C ASP A 42 3.83 10.60 -9.18
N ALA A 43 3.21 10.79 -8.01
CA ALA A 43 3.41 9.88 -6.87
C ALA A 43 2.93 8.45 -7.18
N VAL A 44 1.82 8.31 -7.91
CA VAL A 44 1.30 7.01 -8.33
C VAL A 44 2.17 6.39 -9.42
N GLU A 45 2.66 7.17 -10.38
CA GLU A 45 3.57 6.69 -11.41
C GLU A 45 4.86 6.14 -10.78
N ASP A 46 5.46 6.88 -9.84
CA ASP A 46 6.64 6.44 -9.10
C ASP A 46 6.37 5.16 -8.30
N ALA A 47 5.24 5.10 -7.60
CA ALA A 47 4.84 3.92 -6.84
C ALA A 47 4.62 2.69 -7.75
N ILE A 48 3.98 2.85 -8.90
CA ILE A 48 3.73 1.77 -9.86
C ILE A 48 5.05 1.31 -10.48
N LEU A 49 5.94 2.22 -10.86
CA LEU A 49 7.25 1.86 -11.40
C LEU A 49 8.08 1.09 -10.37
N GLY A 50 8.07 1.52 -9.10
CA GLY A 50 8.67 0.79 -8.00
C GLY A 50 8.09 -0.62 -7.82
N ALA A 51 6.75 -0.73 -7.83
CA ALA A 51 6.05 -2.00 -7.67
C ALA A 51 6.33 -2.96 -8.85
N VAL A 52 6.25 -2.48 -10.09
CA VAL A 52 6.50 -3.28 -11.29
C VAL A 52 7.97 -3.70 -11.36
N GLY A 53 8.91 -2.80 -11.06
CA GLY A 53 10.34 -3.13 -11.00
C GLY A 53 10.63 -4.23 -9.99
N THR A 54 10.06 -4.13 -8.80
CA THR A 54 10.13 -5.16 -7.76
C THR A 54 9.55 -6.49 -8.25
N LEU A 55 8.36 -6.47 -8.84
CA LEU A 55 7.69 -7.67 -9.32
C LEU A 55 8.48 -8.37 -10.43
N LEU A 56 9.07 -7.61 -11.35
CA LEU A 56 9.96 -8.14 -12.40
C LEU A 56 11.20 -8.79 -11.80
N LEU A 57 11.85 -8.13 -10.84
CA LEU A 57 13.07 -8.63 -10.22
C LEU A 57 12.80 -9.89 -9.40
N VAL A 58 11.71 -9.91 -8.63
CA VAL A 58 11.22 -11.10 -7.91
C VAL A 58 10.88 -12.21 -8.90
N GLY A 59 10.18 -11.91 -9.99
CA GLY A 59 9.83 -12.88 -11.03
C GLY A 59 11.07 -13.54 -11.66
N ILE A 60 12.09 -12.75 -11.98
CA ILE A 60 13.39 -13.24 -12.46
C ILE A 60 14.05 -14.13 -11.39
N GLY A 61 14.08 -13.68 -10.14
CA GLY A 61 14.64 -14.46 -9.03
C GLY A 61 13.94 -15.81 -8.83
N VAL A 62 12.61 -15.83 -8.88
CA VAL A 62 11.80 -17.05 -8.81
C VAL A 62 12.10 -17.97 -9.99
N LEU A 63 12.22 -17.44 -11.21
CA LEU A 63 12.54 -18.23 -12.39
C LEU A 63 13.93 -18.87 -12.30
N LEU A 64 14.93 -18.12 -11.85
CA LEU A 64 16.28 -18.63 -11.59
C LEU A 64 16.26 -19.68 -10.48
N PHE A 65 15.54 -19.44 -9.39
CA PHE A 65 15.40 -20.40 -8.29
C PHE A 65 14.79 -21.73 -8.79
N ALA A 66 13.66 -21.65 -9.49
CA ALA A 66 12.93 -22.81 -9.98
C ALA A 66 13.73 -23.59 -11.04
N SER A 67 14.37 -22.89 -11.98
CA SER A 67 15.22 -23.53 -13.00
C SER A 67 16.46 -24.18 -12.40
N GLY A 68 17.11 -23.53 -11.43
CA GLY A 68 18.24 -24.11 -10.69
C GLY A 68 17.82 -25.36 -9.90
N ALA A 69 16.71 -25.30 -9.18
CA ALA A 69 16.16 -26.44 -8.45
C ALA A 69 15.80 -27.61 -9.38
N ALA A 70 15.18 -27.32 -10.52
CA ALA A 70 14.88 -28.33 -11.54
C ALA A 70 16.15 -28.93 -12.16
N ALA A 71 17.19 -28.12 -12.38
CA ALA A 71 18.49 -28.60 -12.87
C ALA A 71 19.16 -29.54 -11.87
N VAL A 72 19.09 -29.27 -10.56
CA VAL A 72 19.57 -30.18 -9.52
C VAL A 72 18.84 -31.52 -9.57
N GLY A 73 17.51 -31.51 -9.73
CA GLY A 73 16.70 -32.72 -9.79
C GLY A 73 16.98 -33.63 -11.00
N GLN A 74 17.56 -33.06 -12.07
CA GLN A 74 17.90 -33.78 -13.31
C GLN A 74 19.41 -33.99 -13.48
N ALA A 75 20.23 -33.60 -12.51
CA ALA A 75 21.68 -33.59 -12.66
C ALA A 75 22.29 -34.99 -12.57
N GLU A 76 23.11 -35.34 -13.56
CA GLU A 76 23.97 -36.52 -13.53
C GLU A 76 25.40 -36.08 -13.18
N GLY A 77 25.72 -36.08 -11.89
CA GLY A 77 27.07 -35.83 -11.37
C GLY A 77 27.23 -34.54 -10.56
N THR A 78 28.27 -34.52 -9.73
CA THR A 78 28.48 -33.47 -8.71
C THR A 78 28.66 -32.07 -9.29
N ALA A 79 29.31 -31.94 -10.44
CA ALA A 79 29.51 -30.64 -11.08
C ALA A 79 28.18 -30.03 -11.55
N ALA A 80 27.30 -30.84 -12.16
CA ALA A 80 25.98 -30.40 -12.59
C ALA A 80 25.09 -30.01 -11.40
N VAL A 81 25.14 -30.78 -10.32
CA VAL A 81 24.46 -30.44 -9.05
C VAL A 81 24.94 -29.10 -8.51
N ALA A 82 26.26 -28.87 -8.47
CA ALA A 82 26.83 -27.62 -7.98
C ALA A 82 26.38 -26.40 -8.80
N VAL A 83 26.32 -26.53 -10.12
CA VAL A 83 25.82 -25.46 -11.01
C VAL A 83 24.34 -25.19 -10.74
N GLY A 84 23.50 -26.23 -10.70
CA GLY A 84 22.07 -26.08 -10.42
C GLY A 84 21.80 -25.42 -9.06
N LEU A 85 22.53 -25.82 -8.02
CA LEU A 85 22.49 -25.20 -6.69
C LEU A 85 22.93 -23.74 -6.74
N GLY A 86 24.00 -23.42 -7.46
CA GLY A 86 24.48 -22.05 -7.61
C GLY A 86 23.43 -21.14 -8.25
N VAL A 87 22.79 -21.60 -9.32
CA VAL A 87 21.69 -20.86 -9.99
C VAL A 87 20.49 -20.72 -9.04
N ALA A 88 20.14 -21.78 -8.32
CA ALA A 88 19.02 -21.75 -7.39
C ALA A 88 19.27 -20.73 -6.26
N LEU A 89 20.44 -20.78 -5.63
CA LEU A 89 20.82 -19.87 -4.55
C LEU A 89 20.90 -18.42 -5.02
N LEU A 90 21.39 -18.17 -6.24
CA LEU A 90 21.42 -16.83 -6.83
C LEU A 90 20.00 -16.29 -7.05
N GLY A 91 19.09 -17.11 -7.59
CA GLY A 91 17.68 -16.74 -7.74
C GLY A 91 16.99 -16.49 -6.40
N GLY A 92 17.17 -17.39 -5.43
CA GLY A 92 16.62 -17.24 -4.08
C GLY A 92 17.17 -16.01 -3.36
N GLY A 93 18.48 -15.77 -3.47
CA GLY A 93 19.14 -14.58 -2.94
C GLY A 93 18.53 -13.30 -3.51
N LEU A 94 18.34 -13.24 -4.83
CA LEU A 94 17.72 -12.09 -5.50
C LEU A 94 16.31 -11.81 -4.96
N VAL A 95 15.48 -12.85 -4.76
CA VAL A 95 14.13 -12.68 -4.18
C VAL A 95 14.21 -12.10 -2.77
N VAL A 96 15.07 -12.67 -1.92
CA VAL A 96 15.22 -12.23 -0.53
C VAL A 96 15.71 -10.79 -0.44
N THR A 97 16.75 -10.43 -1.20
CA THR A 97 17.30 -9.07 -1.17
C THR A 97 16.27 -8.06 -1.67
N THR A 98 15.61 -8.36 -2.80
CA THR A 98 14.60 -7.46 -3.38
C THR A 98 13.44 -7.21 -2.41
N LEU A 99 12.94 -8.27 -1.77
CA LEU A 99 11.83 -8.13 -0.82
C LEU A 99 12.24 -7.42 0.46
N THR A 100 13.49 -7.59 0.91
CA THR A 100 13.99 -6.93 2.12
C THR A 100 14.12 -5.42 1.92
N ASP A 101 14.48 -4.97 0.71
CA ASP A 101 14.56 -3.53 0.41
C ASP A 101 13.17 -2.86 0.42
N VAL A 102 12.13 -3.57 -0.02
CA VAL A 102 10.76 -3.04 -0.15
C VAL A 102 9.93 -3.23 1.12
N LEU A 103 10.04 -4.38 1.79
CA LEU A 103 9.29 -4.71 3.00
C LEU A 103 10.16 -4.39 4.23
N PRO A 104 9.81 -3.38 5.04
CA PRO A 104 10.60 -2.99 6.19
C PRO A 104 10.29 -3.88 7.40
N VAL A 105 10.51 -5.19 7.26
CA VAL A 105 10.17 -6.20 8.28
C VAL A 105 10.92 -5.95 9.59
N ASP A 106 12.09 -5.32 9.50
CA ASP A 106 12.94 -4.89 10.62
C ASP A 106 12.33 -3.76 11.47
N ARG A 107 11.33 -3.05 10.95
CA ARG A 107 10.72 -1.88 11.61
C ARG A 107 9.38 -2.17 12.28
N TRP A 108 8.90 -3.41 12.19
CA TRP A 108 7.57 -3.81 12.67
C TRP A 108 7.56 -4.29 14.13
N PHE A 109 8.73 -4.51 14.74
CA PHE A 109 8.90 -4.98 16.12
C PHE A 109 9.93 -4.12 16.85
#